data_AF-A0A6N2I9D5-F1
#
_entry.id   AF-A0A6N2I9D5-F1
#
_cell.length_a   1.000
_cell.length_b   1.000
_cell.length_c   1.000
_cell.angle_alpha   90.00
_cell.angle_beta   90.00
_cell.angle_gamma   90.00
#
_symmetry.space_group_name_H-M   'P 1'
#
loop_
_entity.id
_entity.type
_entity.pdbx_description
1 polymer ?
#
loop_
_entity_poly.entity_id
_entity_poly.type
_entity_poly.pdbx_seq_one_letter_code
_entity_poly.pdbx_strand_id
1 'polypeptide(L)'
;MMHGEPRDPSPNTKRGLPEIHSVLRTTAAAAAGGTLVIWWPAFTFGAYGDIFFDSAMALWAVATAVLLSGLALHRRVAVPWSSWVALLLPSLWIVLGITAPRSGGFHYLHYFEVLITLVGAPYLTWLLSKILLSDYDELPAVQRFMAVGITVVIGIIAFLLGKYNDLFLTCADFNVSGNNVPPGCAQGPPFRLR
;
A
#
# COMPACT_ATOMS: atom_id res chain seq x y z
N MET A 1 56.89 -21.86 44.24
CA MET A 1 56.75 -21.30 42.88
C MET A 1 55.27 -21.10 42.63
N MET A 2 54.83 -19.84 42.62
CA MET A 2 53.43 -19.45 42.43
C MET A 2 53.05 -19.62 40.96
N HIS A 3 52.09 -20.50 40.66
CA HIS A 3 51.45 -20.53 39.34
C HIS A 3 50.40 -19.42 39.31
N GLY A 4 50.66 -18.39 38.50
CA GLY A 4 49.74 -17.29 38.26
C GLY A 4 48.52 -17.76 37.47
N GLU A 5 47.35 -17.42 37.99
CA GLU A 5 46.06 -17.62 37.36
C GLU A 5 45.94 -16.78 36.07
N PRO A 6 45.42 -17.31 34.96
CA PRO A 6 45.17 -16.52 33.77
C PRO A 6 44.04 -15.52 34.05
N ARG A 7 44.30 -14.23 33.82
CA ARG A 7 43.25 -13.20 33.82
C ARG A 7 42.26 -13.51 32.70
N ASP A 8 41.02 -13.75 33.08
CA ASP A 8 39.88 -13.84 32.18
C ASP A 8 39.61 -12.45 31.56
N PRO A 9 39.61 -12.28 30.22
CA PRO A 9 39.21 -11.02 29.63
C PRO A 9 37.68 -10.87 29.67
N SER A 10 37.24 -9.93 30.51
CA SER A 10 35.90 -9.32 30.57
C SER A 10 35.22 -9.16 29.20
N PRO A 11 33.88 -9.35 29.12
CA PRO A 11 33.19 -9.70 27.89
C PRO A 11 33.22 -8.58 26.87
N ASN A 12 33.47 -9.00 25.63
CA ASN A 12 33.30 -8.25 24.40
C ASN A 12 31.88 -7.67 24.34
N THR A 13 31.73 -6.44 24.84
CA THR A 13 30.53 -5.64 24.69
C THR A 13 30.48 -5.18 23.24
N LYS A 14 30.16 -6.10 22.35
CA LYS A 14 29.55 -5.75 21.07
C LYS A 14 28.25 -5.06 21.45
N ARG A 15 28.30 -3.73 21.46
CA ARG A 15 27.14 -2.86 21.51
C ARG A 15 26.35 -3.13 20.22
N GLY A 16 25.68 -4.27 20.19
CA GLY A 16 24.77 -4.67 19.13
C GLY A 16 23.76 -3.54 19.03
N LEU A 17 23.61 -2.99 17.83
CA LEU A 17 22.45 -2.16 17.52
C LEU A 17 21.22 -2.88 18.09
N PRO A 18 20.38 -2.20 18.88
CA PRO A 18 19.24 -2.83 19.54
C PRO A 18 18.49 -3.61 18.49
N GLU A 19 18.34 -4.92 18.73
CA GLU A 19 17.68 -5.85 17.82
C GLU A 19 16.33 -5.23 17.47
N ILE A 20 16.19 -4.70 16.25
CA ILE A 20 14.94 -4.06 15.84
C ILE A 20 13.89 -5.15 15.96
N HIS A 21 12.98 -5.00 16.93
CA HIS A 21 11.95 -5.99 17.24
C HIS A 21 11.35 -6.50 15.94
N SER A 22 11.42 -7.81 15.70
CA SER A 22 10.98 -8.46 14.46
C SER A 22 9.58 -8.02 14.04
N VAL A 23 8.70 -7.84 15.03
CA VAL A 23 7.35 -7.29 14.89
C VAL A 23 7.38 -5.88 14.29
N LEU A 24 8.16 -4.96 14.85
CA LEU A 24 8.29 -3.59 14.33
C LEU A 24 8.78 -3.57 12.89
N ARG A 25 9.81 -4.34 12.56
CA ARG A 25 10.35 -4.41 11.19
C ARG A 25 9.29 -4.88 10.22
N THR A 26 8.53 -5.92 10.58
CA THR A 26 7.58 -6.52 9.64
C THR A 26 6.29 -5.72 9.55
N THR A 27 5.81 -5.13 10.64
CA THR A 27 4.71 -4.16 10.62
C THR A 27 5.09 -2.91 9.81
N ALA A 28 6.30 -2.40 9.95
CA ALA A 28 6.78 -1.25 9.17
C ALA A 28 6.89 -1.59 7.69
N ALA A 29 7.38 -2.77 7.32
CA ALA A 29 7.46 -3.21 5.92
C ALA A 29 6.07 -3.38 5.30
N ALA A 30 5.13 -4.02 6.02
CA ALA A 30 3.75 -4.19 5.56
C ALA A 30 3.03 -2.84 5.43
N ALA A 31 3.16 -1.96 6.42
CA ALA A 31 2.61 -0.62 6.37
C ALA A 31 3.21 0.19 5.22
N ALA A 32 4.54 0.17 5.04
CA ALA A 32 5.21 0.84 3.93
C ALA A 32 4.68 0.36 2.58
N GLY A 33 4.60 -0.95 2.36
CA GLY A 33 4.03 -1.54 1.16
C GLY A 33 2.58 -1.10 0.93
N GLY A 34 1.73 -1.20 1.95
CA GLY A 34 0.34 -0.75 1.87
C GLY A 34 0.19 0.73 1.57
N THR A 35 1.00 1.57 2.23
CA THR A 35 1.01 3.02 2.03
C THR A 35 1.44 3.39 0.61
N LEU A 36 2.45 2.72 0.04
CA LEU A 36 2.90 2.92 -1.34
C LEU A 36 1.83 2.59 -2.37
N VAL A 37 0.92 1.66 -2.06
CA VAL A 37 -0.20 1.30 -2.93
C VAL A 37 -1.37 2.30 -2.79
N ILE A 38 -1.72 2.74 -1.58
CA ILE A 38 -2.92 3.57 -1.36
C ILE A 38 -2.70 5.08 -1.57
N TRP A 39 -1.50 5.61 -1.30
CA TRP A 39 -1.31 7.07 -1.21
C TRP A 39 -1.66 7.78 -2.52
N TRP A 40 -1.17 7.27 -3.66
CA TRP A 40 -1.37 7.89 -4.97
C TRP A 40 -2.83 7.84 -5.43
N PRO A 41 -3.53 6.68 -5.44
CA PRO A 41 -4.95 6.64 -5.79
C PRO A 41 -5.83 7.47 -4.85
N ALA A 42 -5.52 7.52 -3.56
CA ALA A 42 -6.27 8.36 -2.63
C ALA A 42 -6.04 9.86 -2.92
N PHE A 43 -4.79 10.26 -3.18
CA PHE A 43 -4.45 11.63 -3.56
C PHE A 43 -5.11 12.05 -4.87
N THR A 44 -5.03 11.22 -5.91
CA THR A 44 -5.64 11.52 -7.22
C THR A 44 -7.17 11.58 -7.10
N PHE A 45 -7.78 10.69 -6.32
CA PHE A 45 -9.22 10.78 -6.04
C PHE A 45 -9.58 12.10 -5.35
N GLY A 46 -8.77 12.58 -4.41
CA GLY A 46 -8.96 13.88 -3.77
C GLY A 46 -8.80 15.06 -4.73
N ALA A 47 -7.80 15.02 -5.60
CA ALA A 47 -7.45 16.14 -6.50
C ALA A 47 -8.32 16.23 -7.76
N TYR A 48 -8.69 15.09 -8.34
CA TYR A 48 -9.39 15.01 -9.63
C TYR A 48 -10.83 14.48 -9.51
N GLY A 49 -11.20 13.89 -8.37
CA GLY A 49 -12.46 13.15 -8.23
C GLY A 49 -12.46 11.80 -8.95
N ASP A 50 -11.29 11.33 -9.40
CA ASP A 50 -11.12 10.12 -10.20
C ASP A 50 -9.85 9.36 -9.78
N ILE A 51 -9.82 8.06 -10.02
CA ILE A 51 -8.63 7.21 -9.85
C ILE A 51 -8.03 6.94 -11.22
N PHE A 52 -6.71 7.14 -11.31
CA PHE A 52 -6.02 6.95 -12.56
C PHE A 52 -5.78 5.46 -12.87
N PHE A 53 -5.80 5.12 -14.15
CA PHE A 53 -5.69 3.74 -14.64
C PHE A 53 -4.41 3.04 -14.16
N ASP A 54 -3.31 3.79 -13.97
CA ASP A 54 -2.03 3.27 -13.49
C ASP A 54 -2.16 2.67 -12.08
N SER A 55 -2.98 3.29 -11.23
CA SER A 55 -3.26 2.80 -9.87
C SER A 55 -4.08 1.52 -9.90
N ALA A 56 -5.11 1.46 -10.74
CA ALA A 56 -5.92 0.25 -10.94
C ALA A 56 -5.07 -0.91 -11.51
N MET A 57 -4.20 -0.63 -12.48
CA MET A 57 -3.26 -1.60 -13.06
C MET A 57 -2.21 -2.08 -12.06
N ALA A 58 -1.67 -1.19 -11.23
CA ALA A 58 -0.72 -1.55 -10.18
C ALA A 58 -1.39 -2.48 -9.16
N LEU A 59 -2.61 -2.18 -8.74
CA LEU A 59 -3.37 -3.04 -7.83
C LEU A 59 -3.63 -4.42 -8.45
N TRP A 60 -4.06 -4.45 -9.72
CA TRP A 60 -4.25 -5.69 -10.46
C TRP A 60 -2.97 -6.53 -10.55
N ALA A 61 -1.83 -5.90 -10.83
CA ALA A 61 -0.54 -6.59 -10.93
C ALA A 61 -0.15 -7.24 -9.60
N VAL A 62 -0.30 -6.52 -8.47
CA VAL A 62 0.00 -7.06 -7.14
C VAL A 62 -0.98 -8.18 -6.77
N ALA A 63 -2.28 -7.98 -6.96
CA ALA A 63 -3.28 -9.01 -6.68
C ALA A 63 -3.03 -10.29 -7.50
N THR A 64 -2.68 -10.15 -8.78
CA THR A 64 -2.34 -11.27 -9.65
C THR A 64 -1.07 -11.98 -9.20
N ALA A 65 -0.03 -11.24 -8.81
CA ALA A 65 1.20 -11.84 -8.29
C ALA A 65 0.94 -12.66 -7.02
N VAL A 66 0.11 -12.16 -6.10
CA VAL A 66 -0.28 -12.89 -4.88
C VAL A 66 -1.10 -14.13 -5.23
N LEU A 67 -2.06 -14.01 -6.15
CA LEU A 67 -2.88 -15.11 -6.64
C LEU A 67 -2.03 -16.24 -7.22
N LEU A 68 -1.14 -15.93 -8.15
CA LEU A 68 -0.24 -16.88 -8.79
C LEU A 68 0.72 -17.52 -7.78
N SER A 69 1.26 -16.73 -6.85
CA SER A 69 2.13 -17.24 -5.78
C SER A 69 1.40 -18.24 -4.88
N GLY A 70 0.16 -17.94 -4.50
CA GLY A 70 -0.68 -18.85 -3.72
C GLY A 70 -1.00 -20.14 -4.47
N LEU A 71 -1.28 -20.06 -5.78
CA LEU A 71 -1.55 -21.23 -6.62
C LEU A 71 -0.32 -22.12 -6.77
N ALA A 72 0.86 -21.52 -6.96
CA ALA A 72 2.13 -22.25 -7.04
C ALA A 72 2.50 -22.94 -5.72
N LEU A 73 2.15 -22.34 -4.58
CA LEU A 73 2.50 -22.80 -3.24
C LEU A 73 1.34 -23.48 -2.50
N HIS A 74 0.34 -23.99 -3.23
CA HIS A 74 -1.00 -24.42 -2.79
C HIS A 74 -1.09 -25.24 -1.48
N ARG A 75 0.00 -25.91 -1.06
CA ARG A 75 0.07 -26.72 0.17
C ARG A 75 0.63 -26.00 1.41
N ARG A 76 1.09 -24.74 1.29
CA ARG A 76 1.80 -24.02 2.38
C ARG A 76 1.12 -22.75 2.86
N VAL A 77 0.05 -22.29 2.20
CA VAL A 77 -0.60 -21.01 2.53
C VAL A 77 -2.08 -21.21 2.84
N ALA A 78 -2.48 -21.01 4.09
CA ALA A 78 -3.87 -21.07 4.53
C ALA A 78 -4.57 -19.72 4.30
N VAL A 79 -4.92 -19.47 3.03
CA VAL A 79 -5.68 -18.29 2.60
C VAL A 79 -7.18 -18.62 2.60
N PRO A 80 -8.05 -17.80 3.24
CA PRO A 80 -9.49 -18.08 3.24
C PRO A 80 -10.06 -17.96 1.82
N TRP A 81 -11.12 -18.72 1.52
CA TRP A 81 -11.76 -18.71 0.19
C TRP A 81 -12.16 -17.30 -0.28
N SER A 82 -12.69 -16.48 0.63
CA SER A 82 -13.05 -15.08 0.33
C SER A 82 -11.88 -14.28 -0.22
N SER A 83 -10.65 -14.58 0.20
CA SER A 83 -9.47 -13.90 -0.31
C SER A 83 -9.12 -14.26 -1.74
N TRP A 84 -9.37 -15.50 -2.15
CA TRP A 84 -9.22 -15.92 -3.54
C TRP A 84 -10.17 -15.15 -4.46
N VAL A 85 -11.42 -15.00 -4.03
CA VAL A 85 -12.42 -14.20 -4.75
C VAL A 85 -11.99 -12.74 -4.81
N ALA A 86 -11.53 -12.16 -3.70
CA ALA A 86 -11.08 -10.77 -3.66
C ALA A 86 -9.89 -10.50 -4.60
N LEU A 87 -8.92 -11.43 -4.67
CA LEU A 87 -7.77 -11.31 -5.58
C LEU A 87 -8.15 -11.37 -7.07
N LEU A 88 -9.29 -11.97 -7.40
CA LEU A 88 -9.82 -12.01 -8.77
C LEU A 88 -10.57 -10.73 -9.15
N LEU A 89 -11.02 -9.92 -8.18
CA LEU A 89 -11.84 -8.73 -8.46
C LEU A 89 -11.18 -7.74 -9.44
N PRO A 90 -9.89 -7.38 -9.32
CA PRO A 90 -9.25 -6.49 -10.29
C PRO A 90 -9.23 -7.09 -11.71
N SER A 91 -9.00 -8.39 -11.84
CA SER A 91 -9.03 -9.08 -13.14
C SER A 91 -10.44 -9.12 -13.73
N LEU A 92 -11.46 -9.34 -12.90
CA LEU A 92 -12.86 -9.27 -13.33
C LEU A 92 -13.22 -7.86 -13.81
N TRP A 93 -12.76 -6.82 -13.12
CA TRP A 93 -12.95 -5.43 -13.54
C TRP A 93 -12.34 -5.17 -14.92
N ILE A 94 -11.12 -5.66 -15.20
CA ILE A 94 -10.50 -5.55 -16.54
C ILE A 94 -11.36 -6.23 -17.61
N VAL A 95 -11.81 -7.45 -17.36
CA VAL A 95 -12.66 -8.19 -18.31
C VAL A 95 -13.97 -7.43 -18.58
N LEU A 96 -14.58 -6.86 -17.54
CA LEU A 96 -15.76 -6.01 -17.68
C LEU A 96 -15.45 -4.75 -18.50
N GLY A 97 -14.32 -4.09 -18.25
CA GLY A 97 -13.89 -2.92 -19.02
C GLY A 97 -13.65 -3.22 -20.51
N ILE A 98 -13.14 -4.41 -20.84
CA ILE A 98 -12.93 -4.86 -22.22
C ILE A 98 -14.25 -5.18 -22.93
N THR A 99 -15.19 -5.81 -22.21
CA THR A 99 -16.45 -6.32 -22.78
C THR A 99 -17.59 -5.29 -22.76
N ALA A 100 -17.46 -4.22 -21.98
CA ALA A 100 -18.46 -3.17 -21.88
C ALA A 100 -18.64 -2.41 -23.22
N PRO A 101 -19.87 -2.17 -23.69
CA PRO A 101 -20.13 -1.38 -24.88
C PRO A 101 -19.63 0.07 -24.73
N ARG A 102 -18.90 0.58 -25.73
CA ARG A 102 -18.37 1.96 -25.70
C ARG A 102 -19.44 3.06 -25.73
N SER A 103 -20.61 2.77 -26.30
CA SER A 103 -21.70 3.74 -26.50
C SER A 103 -22.75 3.77 -25.38
N GLY A 104 -22.60 2.95 -24.34
CA GLY A 104 -23.57 2.83 -23.24
C GLY A 104 -23.06 1.93 -22.12
N GLY A 105 -21.77 2.03 -21.81
CA GLY A 105 -21.10 1.19 -20.82
C GLY A 105 -21.76 1.26 -19.45
N PHE A 106 -21.38 0.35 -18.55
CA PHE A 106 -21.91 0.34 -17.19
C PHE A 106 -21.59 1.67 -16.49
N HIS A 107 -22.60 2.52 -16.30
CA HIS A 107 -22.47 3.83 -15.64
C HIS A 107 -21.78 3.76 -14.26
N TYR A 108 -21.76 2.58 -13.64
CA TYR A 108 -21.18 2.33 -12.34
C TYR A 108 -19.77 1.73 -12.36
N LEU A 109 -19.18 1.47 -13.53
CA LEU A 109 -17.88 0.82 -13.64
C LEU A 109 -16.74 1.66 -13.05
N HIS A 110 -16.84 3.00 -13.18
CA HIS A 110 -15.94 3.95 -12.55
C HIS A 110 -16.04 3.90 -11.02
N TYR A 111 -17.25 3.92 -10.43
CA TYR A 111 -17.39 3.79 -8.98
C TYR A 111 -16.90 2.44 -8.46
N PHE A 112 -17.06 1.39 -9.26
CA PHE A 112 -16.55 0.07 -8.93
C PHE A 112 -15.02 0.01 -8.98
N GLU A 113 -14.37 0.68 -9.93
CA GLU A 113 -12.92 0.89 -9.96
C GLU A 113 -12.41 1.61 -8.72
N VAL A 114 -13.07 2.71 -8.35
CA VAL A 114 -12.74 3.50 -7.15
C VAL A 114 -12.83 2.62 -5.91
N LEU A 115 -13.93 1.86 -5.77
CA LEU A 115 -14.14 0.96 -4.65
C LEU A 115 -13.07 -0.13 -4.59
N ILE A 116 -12.81 -0.83 -5.71
CA ILE A 116 -11.78 -1.86 -5.78
C ILE A 116 -10.42 -1.28 -5.41
N THR A 117 -10.08 -0.09 -5.87
CA THR A 117 -8.76 0.49 -5.63
C THR A 117 -8.58 0.90 -4.17
N LEU A 118 -9.54 1.66 -3.61
CA LEU A 118 -9.42 2.18 -2.25
C LEU A 118 -9.60 1.12 -1.17
N VAL A 119 -10.43 0.09 -1.42
CA VAL A 119 -10.64 -1.03 -0.47
C VAL A 119 -9.62 -2.14 -0.72
N GLY A 120 -9.22 -2.36 -1.97
CA GLY A 120 -8.27 -3.40 -2.34
C GLY A 120 -6.89 -3.17 -1.74
N ALA A 121 -6.41 -1.93 -1.65
CA ALA A 121 -5.11 -1.63 -1.06
C ALA A 121 -4.98 -2.00 0.44
N PRO A 122 -5.87 -1.56 1.37
CA PRO A 122 -5.81 -1.98 2.76
C PRO A 122 -6.08 -3.48 2.92
N TYR A 123 -6.93 -4.06 2.06
CA TYR A 123 -7.17 -5.50 2.04
C TYR A 123 -5.92 -6.30 1.62
N LEU A 124 -5.20 -5.88 0.58
CA LEU A 124 -3.94 -6.49 0.18
C LEU A 124 -2.86 -6.30 1.25
N THR A 125 -2.84 -5.15 1.92
CA THR A 125 -1.93 -4.93 3.05
C THR A 125 -2.18 -5.95 4.15
N TRP A 126 -3.44 -6.19 4.51
CA TRP A 126 -3.83 -7.21 5.47
C TRP A 126 -3.41 -8.61 5.01
N LEU A 127 -3.72 -8.97 3.76
CA LEU A 127 -3.44 -10.29 3.20
C LEU A 127 -1.94 -10.56 3.12
N LEU A 128 -1.17 -9.61 2.61
CA LEU A 128 0.29 -9.69 2.54
C LEU A 128 0.91 -9.74 3.94
N SER A 129 0.35 -9.02 4.91
CA SER A 129 0.80 -9.15 6.30
C SER A 129 0.64 -10.59 6.79
N LYS A 130 -0.51 -11.22 6.54
CA LYS A 130 -0.74 -12.62 6.92
C LYS A 130 0.21 -13.61 6.22
N ILE A 131 0.57 -13.32 4.96
CA ILE A 131 1.44 -14.20 4.16
C ILE A 131 2.92 -14.04 4.55
N LEU A 132 3.37 -12.81 4.81
CA LEU A 132 4.77 -12.47 5.01
C LEU A 132 5.22 -12.55 6.47
N LEU A 133 4.31 -12.38 7.44
CA LEU A 133 4.60 -12.52 8.86
C LEU A 133 4.29 -13.95 9.32
N SER A 134 5.33 -14.71 9.71
CA SER A 134 5.15 -16.06 10.26
C SER A 134 4.29 -16.08 11.52
N ASP A 135 4.42 -15.04 12.35
CA ASP A 135 3.82 -14.99 13.69
C ASP A 135 2.54 -14.13 13.71
N TYR A 136 1.97 -13.83 12.53
CA TYR A 136 0.82 -12.93 12.39
C TYR A 136 -0.38 -13.38 13.23
N ASP A 137 -0.64 -14.69 13.24
CA ASP A 137 -1.76 -15.30 13.95
C ASP A 137 -1.50 -15.45 15.47
N GLU A 138 -0.31 -15.14 15.96
CA GLU A 138 0.04 -15.11 17.39
C GLU A 138 -0.08 -13.69 18.00
N LEU A 139 -0.07 -12.65 17.15
CA LEU A 139 -0.14 -11.26 17.61
C LEU A 139 -1.50 -10.94 18.26
N PRO A 140 -1.55 -10.01 19.23
CA PRO A 140 -2.81 -9.42 19.69
C PRO A 140 -3.60 -8.77 18.54
N ALA A 141 -4.93 -8.80 18.59
CA ALA A 141 -5.80 -8.31 17.52
C ALA A 141 -5.47 -6.88 17.07
N VAL A 142 -5.18 -5.97 18.02
CA VAL A 142 -4.81 -4.57 17.72
C VAL A 142 -3.54 -4.49 16.85
N GLN A 143 -2.53 -5.32 17.15
CA GLN A 143 -1.26 -5.32 16.43
C GLN A 143 -1.40 -5.91 15.02
N ARG A 144 -2.28 -6.91 14.83
CA ARG A 144 -2.58 -7.50 13.52
C ARG A 144 -3.11 -6.47 12.53
N PHE A 145 -3.95 -5.56 13.00
CA PHE A 145 -4.57 -4.53 12.15
C PHE A 145 -3.80 -3.21 12.14
N MET A 146 -2.66 -3.11 12.84
CA MET A 146 -1.91 -1.86 12.91
C MET A 146 -1.41 -1.41 11.53
N ALA A 147 -0.84 -2.33 10.72
CA ALA A 147 -0.40 -2.00 9.37
C ALA A 147 -1.56 -1.53 8.48
N VAL A 148 -2.70 -2.21 8.55
CA VAL A 148 -3.93 -1.84 7.83
C VAL A 148 -4.43 -0.46 8.28
N GLY A 149 -4.46 -0.22 9.59
CA GLY A 149 -4.84 1.06 10.17
C GLY A 149 -3.94 2.20 9.70
N ILE A 150 -2.62 1.99 9.67
CA ILE A 150 -1.66 2.96 9.13
C ILE A 150 -1.94 3.23 7.65
N THR A 151 -2.14 2.18 6.85
CA THR A 151 -2.50 2.32 5.42
C THR A 151 -3.78 3.14 5.24
N VAL A 152 -4.82 2.87 6.02
CA VAL A 152 -6.08 3.64 5.97
C VAL A 152 -5.87 5.10 6.37
N VAL A 153 -5.15 5.36 7.46
CA VAL A 153 -4.84 6.72 7.94
C VAL A 153 -4.06 7.50 6.88
N ILE A 154 -3.04 6.90 6.28
CA ILE A 154 -2.26 7.54 5.22
C ILE A 154 -3.10 7.76 3.97
N GLY A 155 -3.99 6.82 3.62
CA GLY A 155 -4.95 7.02 2.54
C GLY A 155 -5.86 8.23 2.78
N ILE A 156 -6.39 8.39 3.99
CA ILE A 156 -7.19 9.56 4.37
C ILE A 156 -6.38 10.85 4.26
N ILE A 157 -5.15 10.86 4.79
CA ILE A 157 -4.27 12.03 4.71
C ILE A 157 -3.96 12.36 3.25
N ALA A 158 -3.63 11.37 2.42
CA ALA A 158 -3.35 11.55 1.01
C ALA A 158 -4.57 12.11 0.24
N PHE A 159 -5.77 11.61 0.53
CA PHE A 159 -7.01 12.17 -0.02
C PHE A 159 -7.20 13.65 0.35
N LEU A 160 -6.98 14.00 1.62
CA LEU A 160 -7.09 15.39 2.08
C LEU A 160 -6.02 16.27 1.41
N LEU A 161 -4.80 15.78 1.27
CA LEU A 161 -3.73 16.47 0.53
C LEU A 161 -4.09 16.66 -0.94
N GLY A 162 -4.73 15.69 -1.57
CA GLY A 162 -5.25 15.83 -2.93
C GLY A 162 -6.36 16.87 -3.02
N LYS A 163 -7.32 16.84 -2.10
CA LYS A 163 -8.46 17.76 -2.05
C LYS A 163 -8.05 19.22 -1.80
N TYR A 164 -7.03 19.43 -0.98
CA TYR A 164 -6.50 20.74 -0.61
C TYR A 164 -5.10 20.98 -1.21
N ASN A 165 -4.88 20.47 -2.42
CA ASN A 165 -3.59 20.56 -3.10
C ASN A 165 -3.16 22.01 -3.37
N ASP A 166 -4.13 22.92 -3.52
CA ASP A 166 -3.94 24.35 -3.75
C ASP A 166 -3.22 25.07 -2.59
N LEU A 167 -3.23 24.48 -1.39
CA LEU A 167 -2.54 25.04 -0.22
C LEU A 167 -1.01 24.87 -0.28
N PHE A 168 -0.49 23.92 -1.05
CA PHE A 168 0.94 23.58 -1.06
C PHE A 168 1.53 23.21 -2.43
N LEU A 169 0.70 23.02 -3.45
CA LEU A 169 1.10 22.79 -4.84
C LEU A 169 0.53 23.86 -5.76
N THR A 170 1.26 24.15 -6.83
CA THR A 170 0.76 24.97 -7.94
C THR A 170 0.58 24.15 -9.20
N CYS A 171 -0.07 24.73 -10.21
CA CYS A 171 -0.33 24.02 -11.46
C CYS A 171 0.95 23.75 -12.23
N ALA A 172 1.99 24.55 -11.98
CA ALA A 172 3.31 24.30 -12.51
C ALA A 172 3.95 23.05 -11.88
N ASP A 173 3.70 22.72 -10.61
CA ASP A 173 4.21 21.49 -9.99
C ASP A 173 3.62 20.24 -10.66
N PHE A 174 2.31 20.23 -10.90
CA PHE A 174 1.63 19.16 -11.63
C PHE A 174 2.19 19.03 -13.06
N ASN A 175 2.31 20.13 -13.80
CA ASN A 175 2.82 20.12 -15.16
C ASN A 175 4.27 19.63 -15.26
N VAL A 176 5.16 20.10 -14.35
CA VAL A 176 6.57 19.65 -14.31
C VAL A 176 6.69 18.16 -13.98
N SER A 177 5.79 17.64 -13.16
CA SER A 177 5.74 16.20 -12.85
C SER A 177 5.14 15.34 -13.97
N GLY A 178 4.67 15.95 -15.07
CA GLY A 178 4.00 15.25 -16.17
C GLY A 178 2.58 14.80 -15.86
N ASN A 179 1.97 15.34 -14.79
CA ASN A 179 0.59 15.09 -14.42
C ASN A 179 -0.35 16.10 -15.10
N ASN A 180 -1.61 15.70 -15.28
CA ASN A 180 -2.67 16.63 -15.66
C ASN A 180 -2.87 17.68 -14.55
N VAL A 181 -3.27 18.89 -14.90
CA VAL A 181 -3.55 19.93 -13.90
C VAL A 181 -4.93 19.68 -13.28
N PRO A 182 -5.06 19.54 -11.95
CA PRO A 182 -6.36 19.35 -11.33
C PRO A 182 -7.24 20.61 -11.40
N PRO A 183 -8.57 20.45 -11.43
CA PRO A 183 -9.49 21.58 -11.41
C PRO A 183 -9.32 22.39 -10.11
N GLY A 184 -9.32 23.72 -10.21
CA GLY A 184 -9.22 24.62 -9.04
C GLY A 184 -7.80 24.76 -8.46
N CYS A 185 -6.79 24.24 -9.14
CA CYS A 185 -5.40 24.32 -8.73
C CYS A 185 -4.87 25.78 -8.65
N ALA A 186 -3.96 26.03 -7.69
CA ALA A 186 -3.35 27.33 -7.45
C ALA A 186 -2.38 27.75 -8.58
N GLN A 187 -2.51 29.01 -9.02
CA GLN A 187 -1.64 29.58 -10.05
C GLN A 187 -0.32 30.08 -9.43
N GLY A 188 0.79 29.93 -10.16
CA GLY A 188 2.10 30.42 -9.74
C GLY A 188 3.26 29.56 -10.24
N PRO A 189 4.51 29.97 -9.94
CA PRO A 189 5.67 29.12 -10.18
C PRO A 189 5.61 27.85 -9.30
N PRO A 190 6.38 26.81 -9.65
CA PRO A 190 6.54 25.61 -8.82
C PRO A 190 6.90 25.97 -7.37
N PHE A 191 6.38 25.23 -6.40
CA PHE A 191 6.61 25.50 -4.97
C PHE A 191 8.10 25.60 -4.61
N ARG A 192 8.95 24.79 -5.26
CA ARG A 192 10.41 24.79 -5.06
C ARG A 192 11.11 26.12 -5.45
N LEU A 193 10.44 26.99 -6.20
CA LEU A 193 10.96 28.27 -6.66
C LEU A 193 10.33 29.47 -5.92
N ARG A 194 9.53 29.21 -4.89
CA ARG A 194 8.84 30.23 -4.09
C ARG A 194 9.63 30.62 -2.85
#